data_AF-A0A261UBT0-F1
#
_entry.id   AF-A0A261UBT0-F1
#
_cell.length_a   1.000
_cell.length_b   1.000
_cell.length_c   1.000
_cell.angle_alpha   90.00
_cell.angle_beta   90.00
_cell.angle_gamma   90.00
#
_symmetry.space_group_name_H-M   'P 1'
#
loop_
_entity.id
_entity.type
_entity.pdbx_description
1 polymer ?
#
loop_
_entity_poly.entity_id
_entity_poly.type
_entity_poly.pdbx_seq_one_letter_code
_entity_poly.pdbx_strand_id
1 'polypeptide(L)'
;MSDTEFPFGNDLMKPDDWVGTMGAKSKRWLISYEGSLAVVCGYHSFIFLGLDSMAISVVNILNCGLTASAPIGKIFKAVGGTAREALAFEKANDLAGNAKKIDDAVTMEREQSEANSGMALYERMKKAIPQLIYANKPFSFDDLAGMPGGIAGAEIEAVGAAGVYRIEGYDGIAGGLTSDFFFRATVANAGTGLIAGGVGISAGVWSVEGPRNLYWELAASARARCAVENSAPSYDQPYRQIPNLHPYLQGLPPAGCSMEETHFNPARLMQQPIP
;
A
#
# COMPACT_ATOMS: atom_id res chain seq x y z
N MET A 1 -20.63 -18.41 -4.73
CA MET A 1 -20.42 -17.07 -4.14
C MET A 1 -19.78 -16.20 -5.21
N SER A 2 -20.00 -14.88 -5.22
CA SER A 2 -19.46 -13.99 -6.26
C SER A 2 -17.99 -13.64 -5.97
N ASP A 3 -17.15 -13.59 -7.00
CA ASP A 3 -15.76 -13.12 -6.90
C ASP A 3 -15.63 -11.60 -7.02
N THR A 4 -16.73 -10.91 -7.38
CA THR A 4 -16.73 -9.47 -7.66
C THR A 4 -17.27 -8.63 -6.50
N GLU A 5 -17.95 -9.27 -5.55
CA GLU A 5 -18.55 -8.67 -4.37
C GLU A 5 -18.04 -9.36 -3.11
N PHE A 6 -17.86 -8.60 -2.04
CA PHE A 6 -17.46 -9.15 -0.75
C PHE A 6 -18.43 -10.28 -0.33
N PRO A 7 -17.94 -11.46 0.12
CA PRO A 7 -16.57 -11.79 0.53
C PRO A 7 -15.66 -12.39 -0.56
N PHE A 8 -15.93 -12.14 -1.84
CA PHE A 8 -15.10 -12.56 -2.97
C PHE A 8 -14.86 -14.07 -3.04
N GLY A 9 -15.94 -14.83 -2.90
CA GLY A 9 -15.89 -16.30 -2.92
C GLY A 9 -15.62 -16.96 -1.56
N ASN A 10 -15.26 -16.21 -0.53
CA ASN A 10 -14.88 -16.76 0.78
C ASN A 10 -16.08 -17.10 1.69
N ASP A 11 -15.88 -18.06 2.60
CA ASP A 11 -16.88 -18.45 3.59
C ASP A 11 -16.86 -17.49 4.81
N LEU A 12 -17.95 -16.77 5.03
CA LEU A 12 -18.12 -15.87 6.18
C LEU A 12 -18.24 -16.62 7.52
N MET A 13 -18.46 -17.93 7.49
CA MET A 13 -18.45 -18.77 8.69
C MET A 13 -17.06 -19.34 9.02
N LYS A 14 -16.04 -19.06 8.20
CA LYS A 14 -14.66 -19.51 8.41
C LYS A 14 -13.64 -18.40 8.13
N PRO A 15 -13.66 -17.29 8.89
CA PRO A 15 -12.71 -16.19 8.70
C PRO A 15 -11.25 -16.62 8.85
N ASP A 16 -10.97 -17.58 9.74
CA ASP A 16 -9.62 -18.13 9.95
C ASP A 16 -8.99 -18.73 8.68
N ASP A 17 -9.81 -19.16 7.71
CA ASP A 17 -9.34 -19.81 6.46
C ASP A 17 -8.82 -18.79 5.43
N TRP A 18 -9.23 -17.52 5.52
CA TRP A 18 -8.96 -16.55 4.45
C TRP A 18 -8.51 -15.17 4.95
N VAL A 19 -8.99 -14.67 6.09
CA VAL A 19 -8.69 -13.30 6.52
C VAL A 19 -7.19 -13.15 6.78
N GLY A 20 -6.59 -12.15 6.15
CA GLY A 20 -5.19 -11.75 6.24
C GLY A 20 -4.24 -12.65 5.46
N THR A 21 -4.76 -13.60 4.68
CA THR A 21 -3.95 -14.45 3.80
C THR A 21 -3.52 -13.71 2.53
N MET A 22 -2.49 -14.22 1.85
CA MET A 22 -1.97 -13.62 0.62
C MET A 22 -2.99 -13.62 -0.53
N GLY A 23 -3.83 -14.66 -0.60
CA GLY A 23 -4.86 -14.84 -1.62
C GLY A 23 -6.19 -14.16 -1.30
N ALA A 24 -6.33 -13.55 -0.11
CA ALA A 24 -7.56 -12.86 0.26
C ALA A 24 -7.69 -11.53 -0.49
N LYS A 25 -8.75 -11.46 -1.32
CA LYS A 25 -9.03 -10.30 -2.15
C LYS A 25 -9.55 -9.13 -1.32
N SER A 26 -9.19 -7.93 -1.77
CA SER A 26 -9.74 -6.68 -1.28
C SER A 26 -10.10 -5.78 -2.46
N LYS A 27 -11.23 -5.09 -2.35
CA LYS A 27 -11.61 -4.02 -3.28
C LYS A 27 -11.25 -2.66 -2.71
N ARG A 28 -11.25 -2.53 -1.38
CA ARG A 28 -10.89 -1.31 -0.67
C ARG A 28 -9.48 -1.44 -0.11
N TRP A 29 -8.62 -0.50 -0.44
CA TRP A 29 -7.20 -0.52 -0.08
C TRP A 29 -6.82 0.78 0.58
N LEU A 30 -6.04 0.70 1.65
CA LEU A 30 -5.34 1.84 2.20
C LEU A 30 -3.89 1.76 1.70
N ILE A 31 -3.43 2.80 1.01
CA ILE A 31 -2.10 2.81 0.38
C ILE A 31 -1.30 4.02 0.87
N SER A 32 -0.10 3.81 1.36
CA SER A 32 0.86 4.87 1.69
C SER A 32 2.17 4.67 0.92
N TYR A 33 2.80 5.78 0.51
CA TYR A 33 4.15 5.73 -0.04
C TYR A 33 5.15 5.46 1.09
N GLU A 34 6.04 4.49 0.89
CA GLU A 34 7.09 4.13 1.85
C GLU A 34 8.46 4.68 1.42
N GLY A 35 8.76 4.67 0.12
CA GLY A 35 10.00 5.25 -0.40
C GLY A 35 10.46 4.65 -1.73
N SER A 36 11.73 4.82 -2.08
CA SER A 36 12.26 4.40 -3.39
C SER A 36 13.78 4.34 -3.46
N LEU A 37 14.30 3.47 -4.34
CA LEU A 37 15.68 3.50 -4.82
C LEU A 37 15.68 3.69 -6.34
N ALA A 38 16.52 4.55 -6.88
CA ALA A 38 16.64 4.76 -8.33
C ALA A 38 18.11 4.82 -8.76
N VAL A 39 18.75 3.66 -8.89
CA VAL A 39 20.10 3.55 -9.49
C VAL A 39 20.03 2.48 -10.59
N VAL A 40 19.95 2.93 -11.85
CA VAL A 40 19.91 2.11 -13.09
C VAL A 40 18.64 1.25 -13.28
N CYS A 41 18.28 0.42 -12.32
CA CYS A 41 16.96 -0.20 -12.16
C CYS A 41 16.43 0.23 -10.80
N GLY A 42 15.32 0.96 -10.78
CA GLY A 42 14.76 1.48 -9.54
C GLY A 42 13.63 0.62 -9.00
N TYR A 43 13.21 0.92 -7.79
CA TYR A 43 11.92 0.50 -7.27
C TYR A 43 11.28 1.61 -6.46
N HIS A 44 9.94 1.61 -6.45
CA HIS A 44 9.16 2.41 -5.51
C HIS A 44 8.39 1.48 -4.60
N SER A 45 8.47 1.74 -3.31
CA SER A 45 7.83 0.98 -2.24
C SER A 45 6.59 1.71 -1.72
N PHE A 46 5.56 0.91 -1.46
CA PHE A 46 4.29 1.35 -0.91
C PHE A 46 3.86 0.36 0.17
N ILE A 47 3.20 0.82 1.22
CA ILE A 47 2.48 -0.09 2.11
C ILE A 47 1.05 -0.18 1.62
N PHE A 48 0.59 -1.40 1.35
CA PHE A 48 -0.80 -1.71 1.01
C PHE A 48 -1.45 -2.41 2.19
N LEU A 49 -2.64 -1.97 2.58
CA LEU A 49 -3.51 -2.64 3.55
C LEU A 49 -4.87 -2.91 2.91
N GLY A 50 -5.26 -4.19 2.83
CA GLY A 50 -6.59 -4.59 2.36
C GLY A 50 -7.64 -4.37 3.45
N LEU A 51 -8.60 -3.47 3.22
CA LEU A 51 -9.67 -3.18 4.19
C LEU A 51 -10.82 -4.20 4.16
N ASP A 52 -10.83 -5.09 3.17
CA ASP A 52 -11.72 -6.25 3.07
C ASP A 52 -11.00 -7.58 3.36
N SER A 53 -9.68 -7.56 3.53
CA SER A 53 -8.89 -8.78 3.78
C SER A 53 -8.03 -8.73 5.04
N MET A 54 -7.73 -7.58 5.62
CA MET A 54 -6.77 -7.40 6.74
C MET A 54 -5.34 -7.90 6.45
N ALA A 55 -5.00 -8.13 5.18
CA ALA A 55 -3.63 -8.38 4.77
C ALA A 55 -2.91 -7.02 4.62
N ILE A 56 -1.69 -6.92 5.15
CA ILE A 56 -0.84 -5.74 4.99
C ILE A 56 0.56 -6.14 4.51
N SER A 57 1.14 -5.40 3.59
CA SER A 57 2.46 -5.71 3.03
C SER A 57 3.11 -4.47 2.43
N VAL A 58 4.45 -4.51 2.35
CA VAL A 58 5.21 -3.61 1.49
C VAL A 58 5.15 -4.17 0.07
N VAL A 59 4.76 -3.33 -0.87
CA VAL A 59 4.65 -3.65 -2.29
C VAL A 59 5.58 -2.73 -3.06
N ASN A 60 6.42 -3.33 -3.89
CA ASN A 60 7.37 -2.63 -4.73
C ASN A 60 6.94 -2.70 -6.19
N ILE A 61 7.09 -1.62 -6.94
CA ILE A 61 7.13 -1.71 -8.41
C ILE A 61 8.59 -1.69 -8.85
N LEU A 62 9.07 -2.82 -9.38
CA LEU A 62 10.42 -2.95 -9.91
C LEU A 62 10.43 -2.39 -11.34
N ASN A 63 11.22 -1.35 -11.59
CA ASN A 63 11.35 -0.72 -12.90
C ASN A 63 12.79 -0.82 -13.43
N CYS A 64 12.94 -1.39 -14.63
CA CYS A 64 14.18 -1.36 -15.41
C CYS A 64 13.86 -0.70 -16.75
N GLY A 65 13.87 0.63 -16.81
CA GLY A 65 13.51 1.37 -18.01
C GLY A 65 14.07 2.79 -18.01
N LEU A 66 14.23 3.37 -19.21
CA LEU A 66 14.61 4.77 -19.40
C LEU A 66 13.68 5.66 -18.59
N THR A 67 14.16 6.18 -17.46
CA THR A 67 13.54 7.32 -16.79
C THR A 67 13.56 8.47 -17.78
N ALA A 68 12.45 8.70 -18.46
CA ALA A 68 12.25 9.91 -19.23
C ALA A 68 11.98 11.03 -18.22
N SER A 69 13.01 11.45 -17.50
CA SER A 69 12.98 12.74 -16.81
C SER A 69 12.78 13.79 -17.90
N ALA A 70 11.72 14.59 -17.80
CA ALA A 70 11.62 15.76 -18.66
C ALA A 70 12.90 16.58 -18.44
N PRO A 71 13.70 16.88 -19.48
CA PRO A 71 15.00 17.52 -19.28
C PRO A 71 14.77 18.83 -18.54
N ILE A 72 15.39 18.96 -17.35
CA ILE A 72 15.27 20.11 -16.44
C ILE A 72 15.46 21.43 -17.21
N GLY A 73 16.31 21.42 -18.24
CA GLY A 73 16.51 22.54 -19.16
C GLY A 73 15.26 23.04 -19.91
N LYS A 74 14.24 22.21 -20.17
CA LYS A 74 12.96 22.68 -20.75
C LYS A 74 12.07 23.36 -19.71
N ILE A 75 12.13 22.92 -18.45
CA ILE A 75 11.38 23.52 -17.34
C ILE A 75 12.00 24.86 -16.95
N PHE A 76 13.32 24.92 -16.76
CA PHE A 76 14.04 26.17 -16.45
C PHE A 76 13.90 27.22 -17.56
N LYS A 77 13.93 26.81 -18.83
CA LYS A 77 13.73 27.73 -19.96
C LYS A 77 12.29 28.25 -20.08
N ALA A 78 11.30 27.49 -19.60
CA ALA A 78 9.91 27.92 -19.53
C ALA A 78 9.65 28.96 -18.41
N VAL A 79 10.50 29.00 -17.38
CA VAL A 79 10.43 29.97 -16.27
C VAL A 79 11.49 31.09 -16.34
N GLY A 80 12.16 31.24 -17.49
CA GLY A 80 13.11 32.34 -17.75
C GLY A 80 14.56 32.11 -17.29
N GLY A 81 14.90 30.90 -16.82
CA GLY A 81 16.25 30.52 -16.41
C GLY A 81 17.17 30.16 -17.59
N THR A 82 18.48 30.27 -17.38
CA THR A 82 19.47 30.01 -18.44
C THR A 82 19.84 28.53 -18.54
N ALA A 83 20.19 28.06 -19.75
CA ALA A 83 20.61 26.68 -19.98
C ALA A 83 21.87 26.28 -19.18
N ARG A 84 22.68 27.26 -18.76
CA ARG A 84 23.91 27.06 -17.99
C ARG A 84 23.63 26.83 -16.50
N GLU A 85 22.59 27.47 -15.96
CA GLU A 85 22.11 27.24 -14.59
C GLU A 85 21.40 25.89 -14.49
N ALA A 86 20.60 25.52 -15.51
CA ALA A 86 19.97 24.19 -15.57
C ALA A 86 21.00 23.05 -15.57
N LEU A 87 22.11 23.20 -16.30
CA LEU A 87 23.16 22.18 -16.42
C LEU A 87 24.04 22.09 -15.16
N ALA A 88 24.20 23.19 -14.43
CA ALA A 88 24.86 23.21 -13.12
C ALA A 88 23.97 22.59 -12.02
N PHE A 89 22.67 22.85 -12.07
CA PHE A 89 21.66 22.25 -11.19
C PHE A 89 21.53 20.75 -11.44
N GLU A 90 21.46 20.32 -12.71
CA GLU A 90 21.41 18.91 -13.12
C GLU A 90 22.65 18.13 -12.62
N LYS A 91 23.86 18.68 -12.79
CA LYS A 91 25.09 18.05 -12.26
C LYS A 91 25.19 18.02 -10.74
N ALA A 92 24.70 19.04 -10.04
CA ALA A 92 24.66 19.06 -8.58
C ALA A 92 23.59 18.10 -8.03
N ASN A 93 22.45 17.99 -8.72
CA ASN A 93 21.32 17.12 -8.36
C ASN A 93 21.64 15.64 -8.66
N ASP A 94 22.39 15.33 -9.71
CA ASP A 94 22.85 13.98 -10.00
C ASP A 94 23.84 13.45 -8.94
N LEU A 95 24.77 14.29 -8.47
CA LEU A 95 25.77 13.89 -7.47
C LEU A 95 25.21 13.86 -6.04
N ALA A 96 24.46 14.89 -5.63
CA ALA A 96 23.86 14.95 -4.30
C ALA A 96 22.63 14.04 -4.18
N GLY A 97 21.83 13.92 -5.24
CA GLY A 97 20.66 13.06 -5.29
C GLY A 97 21.02 11.58 -5.29
N ASN A 98 22.10 11.15 -5.96
CA ASN A 98 22.49 9.74 -5.93
C ASN A 98 23.03 9.31 -4.56
N ALA A 99 23.82 10.15 -3.88
CA ALA A 99 24.31 9.84 -2.54
C ALA A 99 23.19 9.78 -1.49
N LYS A 100 22.26 10.77 -1.51
CA LYS A 100 21.10 10.77 -0.62
C LYS A 100 20.15 9.60 -0.90
N LYS A 101 19.89 9.26 -2.17
CA LYS A 101 19.07 8.10 -2.53
C LYS A 101 19.65 6.77 -2.04
N ILE A 102 20.98 6.63 -2.05
CA ILE A 102 21.65 5.42 -1.55
C ILE A 102 21.51 5.36 -0.01
N ASP A 103 21.72 6.47 0.68
CA ASP A 103 21.59 6.54 2.15
C ASP A 103 20.14 6.32 2.61
N ASP A 104 19.17 6.95 1.93
CA ASP A 104 17.73 6.74 2.15
C ASP A 104 17.35 5.29 1.86
N ALA A 105 17.86 4.67 0.80
CA ALA A 105 17.57 3.27 0.48
C ALA A 105 18.19 2.28 1.48
N VAL A 106 19.42 2.53 1.96
CA VAL A 106 20.04 1.69 3.00
C VAL A 106 19.29 1.83 4.33
N THR A 107 18.85 3.05 4.67
CA THR A 107 18.01 3.29 5.85
C THR A 107 16.66 2.61 5.70
N MET A 108 16.03 2.70 4.53
CA MET A 108 14.78 2.01 4.23
C MET A 108 14.92 0.49 4.27
N GLU A 109 15.90 -0.11 3.61
CA GLU A 109 16.12 -1.56 3.65
C GLU A 109 16.31 -2.04 5.08
N ARG A 110 17.05 -1.26 5.89
CA ARG A 110 17.21 -1.53 7.31
C ARG A 110 15.88 -1.41 8.05
N GLU A 111 15.13 -0.33 7.91
CA GLU A 111 13.83 -0.13 8.56
C GLU A 111 12.77 -1.14 8.09
N GLN A 112 12.80 -1.56 6.83
CA GLN A 112 11.97 -2.62 6.25
C GLN A 112 12.35 -3.99 6.83
N SER A 113 13.65 -4.29 6.97
CA SER A 113 14.12 -5.51 7.64
C SER A 113 13.77 -5.54 9.13
N GLU A 114 13.64 -4.38 9.77
CA GLU A 114 13.21 -4.22 11.16
C GLU A 114 11.66 -4.31 11.31
N ALA A 115 10.89 -4.29 10.21
CA ALA A 115 9.43 -4.44 10.19
C ALA A 115 8.97 -5.89 10.46
N ASN A 116 9.15 -6.36 11.69
CA ASN A 116 8.90 -7.76 12.04
C ASN A 116 7.42 -8.13 12.23
N SER A 117 6.48 -7.18 12.09
CA SER A 117 5.03 -7.43 12.24
C SER A 117 4.17 -6.54 11.35
N GLY A 118 2.96 -7.01 11.03
CA GLY A 118 1.95 -6.22 10.32
C GLY A 118 1.53 -4.98 11.10
N MET A 119 1.47 -5.05 12.43
CA MET A 119 1.21 -3.86 13.25
C MET A 119 2.31 -2.81 13.14
N ALA A 120 3.57 -3.19 13.01
CA ALA A 120 4.65 -2.23 12.78
C ALA A 120 4.49 -1.52 11.43
N LEU A 121 4.04 -2.23 10.39
CA LEU A 121 3.70 -1.64 9.08
C LEU A 121 2.48 -0.71 9.19
N TYR A 122 1.45 -1.10 9.93
CA TYR A 122 0.26 -0.27 10.13
C TYR A 122 0.58 1.03 10.89
N GLU A 123 1.43 0.96 11.93
CA GLU A 123 1.91 2.15 12.65
C GLU A 123 2.73 3.09 11.76
N ARG A 124 3.54 2.55 10.83
CA ARG A 124 4.23 3.36 9.82
C ARG A 124 3.27 4.03 8.86
N MET A 125 2.31 3.27 8.32
CA MET A 125 1.27 3.79 7.43
C MET A 125 0.53 4.96 8.06
N LYS A 126 0.18 4.89 9.36
CA LYS A 126 -0.49 5.98 10.09
C LYS A 126 0.35 7.25 10.22
N LYS A 127 1.68 7.15 10.18
CA LYS A 127 2.58 8.30 10.24
C LYS A 127 2.77 8.97 8.86
N ALA A 128 2.41 8.27 7.79
CA ALA A 128 2.43 8.79 6.42
C ALA A 128 1.09 9.48 6.08
N ILE A 129 0.78 9.63 4.78
CA ILE A 129 -0.52 10.11 4.29
C ILE A 129 -1.25 8.97 3.58
N PRO A 130 -1.85 8.02 4.32
CA PRO A 130 -2.53 6.89 3.70
C PRO A 130 -3.73 7.34 2.88
N GLN A 131 -3.84 6.84 1.66
CA GLN A 131 -4.94 7.14 0.73
C GLN A 131 -5.86 5.94 0.63
N LEU A 132 -7.16 6.19 0.83
CA LEU A 132 -8.19 5.19 0.60
C LEU A 132 -8.47 5.08 -0.90
N ILE A 133 -8.31 3.87 -1.43
CA ILE A 133 -8.46 3.55 -2.85
C ILE A 133 -9.52 2.47 -2.99
N TYR A 134 -10.35 2.64 -4.02
CA TYR A 134 -11.31 1.64 -4.46
C TYR A 134 -10.80 1.05 -5.77
N ALA A 135 -10.45 -0.23 -5.75
CA ALA A 135 -10.01 -0.96 -6.93
C ALA A 135 -11.18 -1.15 -7.90
N ASN A 136 -10.86 -1.12 -9.19
CA ASN A 136 -11.83 -1.40 -10.25
C ASN A 136 -12.26 -2.87 -10.21
N LYS A 137 -11.30 -3.77 -9.96
CA LYS A 137 -11.50 -5.21 -9.74
C LYS A 137 -10.92 -5.60 -8.38
N PRO A 138 -11.61 -6.39 -7.54
CA PRO A 138 -11.01 -6.93 -6.34
C PRO A 138 -9.78 -7.76 -6.69
N PHE A 139 -8.70 -7.57 -5.95
CA PHE A 139 -7.44 -8.31 -6.13
C PHE A 139 -6.85 -8.68 -4.77
N SER A 140 -5.98 -9.67 -4.76
CA SER A 140 -5.22 -10.13 -3.59
C SER A 140 -3.74 -9.77 -3.72
N PHE A 141 -2.94 -10.04 -2.70
CA PHE A 141 -1.49 -9.89 -2.84
C PHE A 141 -0.90 -10.94 -3.78
N ASP A 142 -1.49 -12.13 -3.86
CA ASP A 142 -1.12 -13.13 -4.88
C ASP A 142 -1.36 -12.59 -6.30
N ASP A 143 -2.49 -11.92 -6.53
CA ASP A 143 -2.78 -11.31 -7.84
C ASP A 143 -1.82 -10.16 -8.16
N LEU A 144 -1.42 -9.37 -7.15
CA LEU A 144 -0.53 -8.22 -7.30
C LEU A 144 0.93 -8.64 -7.55
N ALA A 145 1.37 -9.76 -6.99
CA ALA A 145 2.71 -10.28 -7.20
C ALA A 145 2.90 -10.73 -8.66
N GLY A 146 3.76 -10.03 -9.38
CA GLY A 146 3.96 -10.26 -10.82
C GLY A 146 3.03 -9.47 -11.72
N MET A 147 2.12 -8.65 -11.17
CA MET A 147 1.22 -7.81 -11.94
C MET A 147 2.01 -6.70 -12.66
N PRO A 148 1.86 -6.53 -13.98
CA PRO A 148 2.40 -5.37 -14.68
C PRO A 148 1.78 -4.06 -14.18
N GLY A 149 2.58 -3.01 -14.09
CA GLY A 149 2.18 -1.75 -13.47
C GLY A 149 2.88 -0.52 -14.02
N GLY A 150 2.34 0.63 -13.64
CA GLY A 150 2.88 1.94 -13.98
C GLY A 150 2.93 2.84 -12.76
N ILE A 151 3.93 3.72 -12.73
CA ILE A 151 4.00 4.82 -11.79
C ILE A 151 4.38 6.11 -12.52
N ALA A 152 3.60 7.15 -12.29
CA ALA A 152 3.88 8.51 -12.74
C ALA A 152 3.88 9.45 -11.54
N GLY A 153 5.01 10.09 -11.26
CA GLY A 153 5.19 11.01 -10.13
C GLY A 153 5.37 12.44 -10.60
N ALA A 154 4.87 13.39 -9.83
CA ALA A 154 5.21 14.80 -9.95
C ALA A 154 5.44 15.42 -8.57
N GLU A 155 6.42 16.33 -8.51
CA GLU A 155 6.63 17.17 -7.33
C GLU A 155 5.44 18.11 -7.16
N ILE A 156 4.96 18.23 -5.93
CA ILE A 156 4.00 19.26 -5.56
C ILE A 156 4.47 19.91 -4.26
N GLU A 157 4.64 21.23 -4.26
CA GLU A 157 4.85 22.00 -3.04
C GLU A 157 3.48 22.51 -2.56
N ALA A 158 2.68 21.61 -1.98
CA ALA A 158 1.36 21.99 -1.46
C ALA A 158 0.95 21.12 -0.26
N VAL A 159 0.55 21.80 0.83
CA VAL A 159 -0.22 21.25 1.96
C VAL A 159 0.36 19.96 2.55
N GLY A 160 1.64 19.97 2.92
CA GLY A 160 2.28 18.86 3.66
C GLY A 160 2.60 17.61 2.84
N ALA A 161 2.23 17.56 1.55
CA ALA A 161 2.74 16.57 0.62
C ALA A 161 4.00 17.13 -0.08
N ALA A 162 5.04 16.30 -0.18
CA ALA A 162 6.23 16.58 -0.98
C ALA A 162 6.01 16.20 -2.45
N GLY A 163 5.16 15.21 -2.73
CA GLY A 163 4.92 14.73 -4.08
C GLY A 163 3.65 13.88 -4.18
N VAL A 164 3.21 13.67 -5.42
CA VAL A 164 2.07 12.80 -5.74
C VAL A 164 2.47 11.79 -6.79
N TYR A 165 2.17 10.52 -6.51
CA TYR A 165 2.33 9.40 -7.42
C TYR A 165 0.97 8.94 -7.92
N ARG A 166 0.84 8.77 -9.22
CA ARG A 166 -0.21 7.97 -9.84
C ARG A 166 0.34 6.58 -10.06
N ILE A 167 -0.28 5.59 -9.43
CA ILE A 167 0.08 4.17 -9.59
C ILE A 167 -1.05 3.40 -10.24
N GLU A 168 -0.70 2.38 -11.00
CA GLU A 168 -1.65 1.51 -11.68
C GLU A 168 -1.15 0.07 -11.78
N GLY A 169 -2.08 -0.87 -11.76
CA GLY A 169 -1.86 -2.29 -12.04
C GLY A 169 -2.87 -2.77 -13.08
N TYR A 170 -2.41 -3.52 -14.07
CA TYR A 170 -3.21 -3.89 -15.24
C TYR A 170 -3.08 -5.37 -15.61
N ASP A 171 -4.09 -5.89 -16.30
CA ASP A 171 -4.16 -7.30 -16.71
C ASP A 171 -3.23 -7.58 -17.90
N GLY A 172 -2.02 -8.06 -17.62
CA GLY A 172 -1.00 -8.36 -18.63
C GLY A 172 -0.49 -7.13 -19.41
N ILE A 173 0.45 -7.34 -20.34
CA ILE A 173 1.07 -6.23 -21.11
C ILE A 173 0.04 -5.49 -22.00
N ALA A 174 -0.99 -6.21 -22.49
CA ALA A 174 -2.05 -5.63 -23.30
C ALA A 174 -3.07 -4.80 -22.47
N GLY A 175 -3.19 -5.05 -21.16
CA GLY A 175 -4.06 -4.30 -20.25
C GLY A 175 -3.71 -2.82 -20.18
N GLY A 176 -2.41 -2.48 -20.22
CA GLY A 176 -1.95 -1.09 -20.26
C GLY A 176 -2.34 -0.34 -21.54
N LEU A 177 -2.55 -1.03 -22.66
CA LEU A 177 -2.99 -0.44 -23.93
C LEU A 177 -4.52 -0.36 -24.05
N THR A 178 -5.23 -1.24 -23.34
CA THR A 178 -6.71 -1.36 -23.40
C THR A 178 -7.41 -0.69 -22.22
N SER A 179 -6.66 -0.12 -21.28
CA SER A 179 -7.17 0.50 -20.06
C SER A 179 -7.91 -0.47 -19.12
N ASP A 180 -7.60 -1.77 -19.19
CA ASP A 180 -8.19 -2.76 -18.27
C ASP A 180 -7.37 -2.83 -16.97
N PHE A 181 -7.61 -1.86 -16.10
CA PHE A 181 -6.90 -1.70 -14.83
C PHE A 181 -7.58 -2.50 -13.71
N PHE A 182 -6.77 -3.18 -12.89
CA PHE A 182 -7.21 -3.66 -11.58
C PHE A 182 -7.42 -2.48 -10.63
N PHE A 183 -6.48 -1.54 -10.64
CA PHE A 183 -6.58 -0.31 -9.87
C PHE A 183 -5.83 0.85 -10.54
N ARG A 184 -6.29 2.06 -10.23
CA ARG A 184 -5.55 3.30 -10.43
C ARG A 184 -5.68 4.12 -9.16
N ALA A 185 -4.57 4.56 -8.61
CA ALA A 185 -4.53 5.30 -7.36
C ALA A 185 -3.67 6.56 -7.47
N THR A 186 -4.04 7.57 -6.69
CA THR A 186 -3.21 8.74 -6.45
C THR A 186 -2.73 8.65 -5.01
N VAL A 187 -1.42 8.57 -4.79
CA VAL A 187 -0.78 8.40 -3.49
C VAL A 187 0.11 9.61 -3.21
N ALA A 188 -0.12 10.28 -2.09
CA ALA A 188 0.70 11.39 -1.65
C ALA A 188 1.89 10.90 -0.79
N ASN A 189 3.01 11.61 -0.85
CA ASN A 189 4.18 11.40 0.00
C ASN A 189 4.31 12.56 1.01
N ALA A 190 4.35 12.27 2.31
CA ALA A 190 4.73 13.22 3.36
C ALA A 190 6.24 13.14 3.66
N GLY A 191 7.04 13.91 2.95
CA GLY A 191 8.18 14.58 3.58
C GLY A 191 9.50 13.83 3.84
N THR A 192 9.81 12.67 3.25
CA THR A 192 11.19 12.12 3.35
C THR A 192 12.10 12.50 2.17
N GLY A 193 11.53 13.04 1.09
CA GLY A 193 12.27 13.46 -0.09
C GLY A 193 11.64 12.93 -1.37
N LEU A 194 11.79 13.71 -2.43
CA LEU A 194 11.40 13.32 -3.77
C LEU A 194 12.55 12.62 -4.49
N ILE A 195 12.16 11.65 -5.30
CA ILE A 195 12.95 11.15 -6.41
C ILE A 195 13.09 12.29 -7.40
N ALA A 196 14.30 12.84 -7.49
CA ALA A 196 14.78 13.62 -8.62
C ALA A 196 13.81 14.70 -9.15
N GLY A 197 13.96 15.93 -8.64
CA GLY A 197 13.54 17.20 -9.26
C GLY A 197 12.79 17.10 -10.59
N GLY A 198 11.48 16.75 -10.59
CA GLY A 198 10.66 16.75 -11.79
C GLY A 198 9.49 15.75 -11.88
N VAL A 199 8.93 15.66 -13.08
CA VAL A 199 7.90 14.67 -13.46
C VAL A 199 8.60 13.43 -14.02
N GLY A 200 8.30 12.26 -13.47
CA GLY A 200 8.86 10.97 -13.90
C GLY A 200 7.75 9.95 -14.19
N ILE A 201 7.94 9.14 -15.22
CA ILE A 201 7.05 8.01 -15.55
C ILE A 201 7.92 6.76 -15.66
N SER A 202 7.47 5.66 -15.07
CA SER A 202 8.07 4.35 -15.26
C SER A 202 7.01 3.26 -15.31
N ALA A 203 7.34 2.18 -16.02
CA ALA A 203 6.55 0.96 -16.06
C ALA A 203 7.40 -0.19 -15.52
N GLY A 204 6.74 -1.18 -14.92
CA GLY A 204 7.43 -2.24 -14.20
C GLY A 204 6.51 -3.38 -13.82
N VAL A 205 6.99 -4.22 -12.90
CA VAL A 205 6.25 -5.34 -12.35
C VAL A 205 6.12 -5.14 -10.85
N TRP A 206 4.90 -5.29 -10.33
CA TRP A 206 4.62 -5.28 -8.91
C TRP A 206 5.18 -6.53 -8.24
N SER A 207 5.78 -6.35 -7.08
CA SER A 207 6.34 -7.39 -6.22
C SER A 207 5.83 -7.16 -4.80
N VAL A 208 5.52 -8.22 -4.08
CA VAL A 208 4.98 -8.16 -2.71
C VAL A 208 6.01 -8.74 -1.75
N GLU A 209 6.35 -7.98 -0.71
CA GLU A 209 7.23 -8.44 0.37
C GLU A 209 6.42 -9.06 1.48
N GLY A 210 6.42 -10.39 1.56
CA GLY A 210 5.97 -11.19 2.72
C GLY A 210 4.74 -10.64 3.44
N PRO A 211 3.51 -10.94 2.99
CA PRO A 211 2.30 -10.37 3.58
C PRO A 211 2.18 -10.72 5.07
N ARG A 212 1.74 -9.72 5.83
CA ARG A 212 1.47 -9.84 7.27
C ARG A 212 -0.03 -9.90 7.50
N ASN A 213 -0.42 -10.63 8.54
CA ASN A 213 -1.80 -10.95 8.83
C ASN A 213 -2.26 -10.20 10.09
N LEU A 214 -2.90 -9.04 9.90
CA LEU A 214 -3.40 -8.23 11.02
C LEU A 214 -4.52 -8.93 11.79
N TYR A 215 -5.23 -9.87 11.17
CA TYR A 215 -6.30 -10.62 11.83
C TYR A 215 -5.77 -11.51 12.96
N TRP A 216 -4.70 -12.26 12.71
CA TRP A 216 -4.04 -13.07 13.74
C TRP A 216 -3.22 -12.24 14.73
N GLU A 217 -2.50 -11.22 14.26
CA GLU A 217 -1.67 -10.38 15.14
C GLU A 217 -2.51 -9.60 16.17
N LEU A 218 -3.60 -8.97 15.73
CA LEU A 218 -4.48 -8.23 16.61
C LEU A 218 -5.26 -9.17 17.55
N ALA A 219 -5.64 -10.36 17.08
CA ALA A 219 -6.25 -11.38 17.92
C ALA A 219 -5.31 -11.88 19.03
N ALA A 220 -4.04 -12.09 18.70
CA ALA A 220 -3.05 -12.52 19.68
C ALA A 220 -2.86 -11.45 20.77
N SER A 221 -2.79 -10.17 20.37
CA SER A 221 -2.73 -9.05 21.32
C SER A 221 -3.96 -8.97 22.23
N ALA A 222 -5.17 -9.10 21.65
CA ALA A 222 -6.42 -9.15 22.40
C ALA A 222 -6.46 -10.29 23.42
N ARG A 223 -6.16 -11.51 22.99
CA ARG A 223 -6.14 -12.70 23.86
C ARG A 223 -5.13 -12.55 25.01
N ALA A 224 -3.95 -12.01 24.74
CA ALA A 224 -2.96 -11.73 25.77
C ALA A 224 -3.45 -10.69 26.79
N ARG A 225 -4.10 -9.62 26.34
CA ARG A 225 -4.71 -8.61 27.22
C ARG A 225 -5.81 -9.22 28.08
N CYS A 226 -6.76 -9.95 27.48
CA CYS A 226 -7.87 -10.58 28.20
C CYS A 226 -7.40 -11.56 29.27
N ALA A 227 -6.31 -12.30 29.03
CA ALA A 227 -5.71 -13.19 30.02
C ALA A 227 -5.20 -12.43 31.26
N VAL A 228 -4.63 -11.23 31.08
CA VAL A 228 -4.16 -10.38 32.19
C VAL A 228 -5.34 -9.74 32.93
N GLU A 229 -6.38 -9.34 32.19
CA GLU A 229 -7.58 -8.70 32.73
C GLU A 229 -8.60 -9.68 33.32
N ASN A 230 -8.35 -10.99 33.21
CA ASN A 230 -9.27 -12.06 33.59
C ASN A 230 -10.65 -11.90 32.91
N SER A 231 -10.65 -11.56 31.62
CA SER A 231 -11.84 -11.37 30.79
C SER A 231 -11.92 -12.40 29.66
N ALA A 232 -13.11 -12.59 29.10
CA ALA A 232 -13.33 -13.55 28.02
C ALA A 232 -12.97 -12.93 26.65
N PRO A 233 -11.97 -13.48 25.91
CA PRO A 233 -11.50 -12.89 24.66
C PRO A 233 -12.54 -12.93 23.54
N SER A 234 -13.47 -13.88 23.56
CA SER A 234 -14.50 -14.02 22.51
C SER A 234 -15.36 -12.75 22.36
N TYR A 235 -15.50 -11.92 23.40
CA TYR A 235 -16.30 -10.69 23.36
C TYR A 235 -15.49 -9.42 23.01
N ASP A 236 -14.19 -9.56 22.82
CA ASP A 236 -13.33 -8.44 22.43
C ASP A 236 -13.48 -8.11 20.95
N GLN A 237 -13.17 -6.87 20.57
CA GLN A 237 -13.31 -6.37 19.19
C GLN A 237 -12.05 -5.65 18.73
N PRO A 238 -10.91 -6.36 18.66
CA PRO A 238 -9.61 -5.73 18.40
C PRO A 238 -9.52 -5.10 17.01
N TYR A 239 -10.35 -5.50 16.06
CA TYR A 239 -10.27 -5.04 14.68
C TYR A 239 -10.87 -3.64 14.47
N ARG A 240 -11.65 -3.13 15.43
CA ARG A 240 -12.22 -1.78 15.39
C ARG A 240 -11.17 -0.67 15.40
N GLN A 241 -9.93 -0.97 15.78
CA GLN A 241 -8.84 -0.01 15.73
C GLN A 241 -8.35 0.31 14.30
N ILE A 242 -8.77 -0.47 13.30
CA ILE A 242 -8.52 -0.19 11.89
C ILE A 242 -9.74 0.57 11.33
N PRO A 243 -9.62 1.87 11.05
CA PRO A 243 -10.73 2.65 10.49
C PRO A 243 -11.05 2.16 9.08
N ASN A 244 -12.32 2.32 8.68
CA ASN A 244 -12.82 1.97 7.34
C ASN A 244 -12.73 0.47 6.96
N LEU A 245 -12.33 -0.40 7.89
CA LEU A 245 -12.40 -1.85 7.72
C LEU A 245 -13.85 -2.29 7.46
N HIS A 246 -14.05 -3.38 6.70
CA HIS A 246 -15.41 -3.88 6.42
C HIS A 246 -16.18 -4.13 7.72
N PRO A 247 -17.47 -3.74 7.84
CA PRO A 247 -18.23 -3.91 9.09
C PRO A 247 -18.26 -5.35 9.60
N TYR A 248 -18.32 -6.33 8.69
CA TYR A 248 -18.15 -7.75 9.02
C TYR A 248 -16.84 -8.01 9.78
N LEU A 249 -15.70 -7.55 9.25
CA LEU A 249 -14.39 -7.77 9.85
C LEU A 249 -14.23 -7.04 11.19
N GLN A 250 -14.80 -5.85 11.32
CA GLN A 250 -14.81 -5.10 12.59
C GLN A 250 -15.60 -5.80 13.69
N GLY A 251 -16.60 -6.60 13.30
CA GLY A 251 -17.45 -7.35 14.22
C GLY A 251 -16.94 -8.74 14.57
N LEU A 252 -15.92 -9.25 13.86
CA LEU A 252 -15.36 -10.58 14.13
C LEU A 252 -14.82 -10.67 15.55
N PRO A 253 -15.02 -11.81 16.26
CA PRO A 253 -14.27 -12.10 17.47
C PRO A 253 -12.78 -12.32 17.14
N PRO A 254 -11.87 -12.24 18.14
CA PRO A 254 -10.47 -12.55 17.94
C PRO A 254 -10.28 -13.93 17.29
N ALA A 255 -9.40 -14.02 16.30
CA ALA A 255 -9.03 -15.25 15.61
C ALA A 255 -8.76 -16.42 16.59
N GLY A 256 -9.30 -17.59 16.25
CA GLY A 256 -9.30 -18.78 17.09
C GLY A 256 -10.33 -18.81 18.23
N CYS A 257 -11.17 -17.77 18.40
CA CYS A 257 -12.35 -17.81 19.26
C CYS A 257 -13.58 -18.30 18.45
N SER A 258 -14.49 -19.04 19.12
CA SER A 258 -15.70 -19.53 18.47
C SER A 258 -16.67 -18.39 18.13
N MET A 259 -17.15 -18.35 16.88
CA MET A 259 -18.22 -17.43 16.49
C MET A 259 -19.58 -17.81 17.07
N GLU A 260 -19.79 -19.08 17.38
CA GLU A 260 -21.05 -19.57 17.96
C GLU A 260 -21.25 -19.05 19.38
N GLU A 261 -20.16 -18.90 20.14
CA GLU A 261 -20.18 -18.37 21.52
C GLU A 261 -20.58 -16.89 21.58
N THR A 262 -20.35 -16.14 20.51
CA THR A 262 -20.47 -14.68 20.50
C THR A 262 -21.78 -14.18 19.92
N HIS A 263 -22.67 -15.11 19.52
CA HIS A 263 -23.88 -14.81 18.76
C HIS A 263 -23.61 -13.94 17.52
N PHE A 264 -22.39 -14.03 16.97
CA PHE A 264 -21.99 -13.27 15.81
C PHE A 264 -22.83 -13.72 14.61
N ASN A 265 -23.52 -12.76 13.98
CA ASN A 265 -24.37 -13.03 12.83
C ASN A 265 -23.84 -12.25 11.60
N PRO A 266 -23.14 -12.92 10.67
CA PRO A 266 -22.59 -12.29 9.47
C PRO A 266 -23.65 -11.59 8.63
N ALA A 267 -24.84 -12.18 8.52
CA ALA A 267 -25.92 -11.68 7.66
C ALA A 267 -26.41 -10.29 8.09
N ARG A 268 -26.34 -9.98 9.39
CA ARG A 268 -26.72 -8.66 9.92
C ARG A 268 -25.73 -7.56 9.54
N LEU A 269 -24.44 -7.90 9.46
CA LEU A 269 -23.37 -6.95 9.15
C LEU A 269 -23.23 -6.72 7.65
N MET A 270 -23.57 -7.72 6.83
CA MET A 270 -23.61 -7.60 5.37
C MET A 270 -24.70 -6.64 4.85
N GLN A 271 -25.70 -6.32 5.69
CA GLN A 271 -26.77 -5.37 5.37
C GLN A 271 -26.42 -3.92 5.71
N GLN A 272 -25.28 -3.69 6.39
CA GLN A 272 -24.87 -2.34 6.75
C GLN A 272 -24.23 -1.63 5.54
N PRO A 273 -24.56 -0.36 5.28
CA PRO A 273 -23.85 0.41 4.28
C PRO A 273 -22.37 0.49 4.66
N ILE A 274 -21.50 0.25 3.69
CA ILE A 274 -20.06 0.45 3.85
C ILE A 274 -19.82 1.97 3.90
N PRO A 275 -19.26 2.52 4.99
CA PRO A 275 -18.99 3.95 5.12
C PRO A 275 -17.92 4.44 4.15
#